data_AF-A0A9X0R3G6-F1
#
_entry.id   AF-A0A9X0R3G6-F1
#
_cell.length_a   1.000
_cell.length_b   1.000
_cell.length_c   1.000
_cell.angle_alpha   90.00
_cell.angle_beta   90.00
_cell.angle_gamma   90.00
#
_symmetry.space_group_name_H-M   'P 1'
#
loop_
_entity.id
_entity.type
_entity.pdbx_description
1 polymer ?
#
loop_
_entity_poly.entity_id
_entity_poly.type
_entity_poly.pdbx_seq_one_letter_code
_entity_poly.pdbx_strand_id
1 'polypeptide(L)'
;MSLDPKATRGYRNRNPGNIEHVPANKWQGLAEPPSDGRFCRFTSHELGIRALAALLITYQDRHKLRTPRAIIERWAPKVENDTGAYIAVVARRIGVGPDDAIDLHRHDHLRPLVEAIIHHECAGLTYPAAVIDRALTLAGVPPAPPVTLREVAAATGTGRGAVLVGAAGIATAMAQAAPAIQALGTLAPAVAIAVIVAAVVGMLAWRLRRPA
;
A
#
# COMPACT_ATOMS: atom_id res chain seq x y z
N MET A 1 0.22 -23.80 -17.51
CA MET A 1 1.31 -23.05 -18.16
C MET A 1 1.29 -21.66 -17.56
N SER A 2 2.23 -21.31 -16.67
CA SER A 2 2.29 -19.94 -16.12
C SER A 2 2.72 -19.02 -17.25
N LEU A 3 1.82 -18.15 -17.72
CA LEU A 3 2.17 -17.13 -18.70
C LEU A 3 3.22 -16.21 -18.08
N ASP A 4 4.33 -15.95 -18.76
CA ASP A 4 5.32 -14.97 -18.32
C ASP A 4 4.67 -13.58 -18.27
N PRO A 5 4.56 -12.92 -17.10
CA PRO A 5 3.96 -11.59 -16.99
C PRO A 5 4.64 -10.54 -17.88
N LYS A 6 5.90 -10.74 -18.26
CA LYS A 6 6.63 -9.84 -19.17
C LYS A 6 6.23 -10.00 -20.65
N ALA A 7 5.56 -11.09 -21.01
CA ALA A 7 5.01 -11.28 -22.35
C ALA A 7 3.73 -10.44 -22.58
N THR A 8 3.12 -9.93 -21.50
CA THR A 8 1.87 -9.15 -21.58
C THR A 8 2.04 -7.87 -22.40
N ARG A 9 0.97 -7.43 -23.06
CA ARG A 9 0.94 -6.15 -23.78
C ARG A 9 1.28 -4.99 -22.85
N GLY A 10 0.75 -4.98 -21.63
CA GLY A 10 1.00 -3.92 -20.65
C GLY A 10 2.49 -3.78 -20.31
N TYR A 11 3.22 -4.89 -20.16
CA TYR A 11 4.67 -4.85 -19.99
C TYR A 11 5.38 -4.34 -21.25
N ARG A 12 5.09 -4.91 -22.43
CA ARG A 12 5.74 -4.54 -23.70
C ARG A 12 5.54 -3.07 -24.07
N ASN A 13 4.34 -2.54 -23.85
CA ASN A 13 4.00 -1.14 -24.11
C ASN A 13 4.49 -0.20 -22.99
N ARG A 14 5.08 -0.75 -21.91
CA ARG A 14 5.41 -0.02 -20.68
C ARG A 14 4.19 0.72 -20.13
N ASN A 15 3.02 0.13 -20.31
CA ASN A 15 1.70 0.64 -19.93
C ASN A 15 0.99 -0.41 -19.06
N PRO A 16 1.45 -0.61 -17.81
CA PRO A 16 0.99 -1.74 -17.00
C PRO A 16 -0.44 -1.56 -16.45
N GLY A 17 -1.05 -0.38 -16.66
CA GLY A 17 -2.48 -0.15 -16.40
C GLY A 17 -3.36 -0.28 -17.64
N ASN A 18 -2.82 -0.74 -18.78
CA ASN A 18 -3.58 -0.85 -20.05
C ASN A 18 -4.37 0.44 -20.38
N ILE A 19 -3.75 1.61 -20.19
CA ILE A 19 -4.40 2.90 -20.47
C ILE A 19 -4.63 3.03 -21.97
N GLU A 20 -5.88 3.25 -22.35
CA GLU A 20 -6.25 3.50 -23.74
C GLU A 20 -5.72 4.85 -24.25
N HIS A 21 -5.31 4.86 -25.50
CA HIS A 21 -4.80 6.07 -26.15
C HIS A 21 -5.96 6.91 -26.66
N VAL A 22 -6.12 8.10 -26.07
CA VAL A 22 -7.02 9.15 -26.53
C VAL A 22 -6.16 10.31 -27.03
N PRO A 23 -6.27 10.77 -28.29
CA PRO A 23 -5.41 11.82 -28.84
C PRO A 23 -5.39 13.14 -28.06
N ALA A 24 -6.46 13.44 -27.33
CA ALA A 24 -6.57 14.61 -26.45
C ALA A 24 -5.71 14.48 -25.17
N ASN A 25 -5.41 13.26 -24.72
CA ASN A 25 -4.64 13.00 -23.51
C ASN A 25 -3.14 13.02 -23.85
N LYS A 26 -2.47 14.12 -23.52
CA LYS A 26 -1.01 14.28 -23.72
C LYS A 26 -0.23 13.76 -22.52
N TRP A 27 -0.19 12.44 -22.36
CA TRP A 27 0.58 11.83 -21.29
C TRP A 27 2.07 12.15 -21.43
N GLN A 28 2.73 12.47 -20.32
CA GLN A 28 4.19 12.62 -20.31
C GLN A 28 4.85 11.28 -20.60
N GLY A 29 5.83 11.27 -21.51
CA GLY A 29 6.58 10.06 -21.83
C GLY A 29 5.92 9.12 -22.82
N LEU A 30 4.92 9.56 -23.59
CA LEU A 30 4.43 8.78 -24.73
C LEU A 30 5.60 8.49 -25.70
N ALA A 31 5.66 7.24 -26.16
CA ALA A 31 6.65 6.81 -27.15
C ALA A 31 6.26 7.27 -28.55
N GLU A 32 7.17 7.08 -29.52
CA GLU A 32 6.86 7.20 -30.94
C GLU A 32 6.92 5.83 -31.61
N PRO A 33 5.82 5.33 -32.21
CA PRO A 33 4.48 5.91 -32.17
C PRO A 33 3.81 5.79 -30.77
N PRO A 34 2.84 6.66 -30.41
CA PRO A 34 2.29 6.75 -29.05
C PRO A 34 1.29 5.64 -28.67
N SER A 35 0.88 4.82 -29.64
CA SER A 35 -0.12 3.77 -29.45
C SER A 35 0.20 2.53 -30.26
N ASP A 36 -0.20 1.37 -29.76
CA ASP A 36 -0.22 0.10 -30.51
C ASP A 36 -1.50 -0.12 -31.33
N GLY A 37 -2.31 0.93 -31.48
CA GLY A 37 -3.62 0.92 -32.14
C GLY A 37 -4.72 1.30 -31.16
N ARG A 38 -4.69 0.77 -29.93
CA ARG A 38 -5.69 1.07 -28.88
C ARG A 38 -5.07 1.60 -27.59
N PHE A 39 -3.92 1.08 -27.19
CA PHE A 39 -3.32 1.39 -25.88
C PHE A 39 -2.10 2.27 -26.02
N CYS A 40 -1.91 3.17 -25.05
CA CYS A 40 -0.72 4.01 -24.97
C CYS A 40 0.56 3.15 -24.93
N ARG A 41 1.63 3.66 -25.55
CA ARG A 41 3.01 3.20 -25.36
C ARG A 41 3.83 4.29 -24.69
N PHE A 42 4.67 3.90 -23.74
CA PHE A 42 5.53 4.82 -23.00
C PHE A 42 7.01 4.56 -23.27
N THR A 43 7.84 5.59 -23.12
CA THR A 43 9.29 5.51 -23.29
C THR A 43 9.99 4.82 -22.11
N SER A 44 9.34 4.71 -20.95
CA SER A 44 9.84 3.97 -19.79
C SER A 44 8.69 3.38 -18.95
N HIS A 45 8.98 2.36 -18.13
CA HIS A 45 7.98 1.77 -17.23
C HIS A 45 7.52 2.77 -16.17
N GLU A 46 8.43 3.59 -15.66
CA GLU A 46 8.13 4.65 -14.68
C GLU A 46 7.11 5.64 -15.23
N LEU A 47 7.19 5.99 -16.52
CA LEU A 47 6.27 6.95 -17.15
C LEU A 47 4.88 6.36 -17.37
N GLY A 48 4.77 5.07 -17.70
CA GLY A 48 3.47 4.41 -17.76
C GLY A 48 2.83 4.16 -16.40
N ILE A 49 3.62 3.80 -15.38
CA ILE A 49 3.14 3.69 -13.99
C ILE A 49 2.72 5.07 -13.47
N ARG A 50 3.48 6.13 -13.80
CA ARG A 50 3.12 7.52 -13.50
C ARG A 50 1.80 7.91 -14.16
N ALA A 51 1.55 7.53 -15.42
CA ALA A 51 0.28 7.78 -16.09
C ALA A 51 -0.89 7.09 -15.37
N LEU A 52 -0.70 5.84 -14.92
CA LEU A 52 -1.66 5.13 -14.08
C LEU A 52 -1.93 5.87 -12.78
N ALA A 53 -0.89 6.25 -12.04
CA ALA A 53 -1.01 7.03 -10.80
C ALA A 53 -1.79 8.34 -11.02
N ALA A 54 -1.43 9.12 -12.04
CA ALA A 54 -2.08 10.39 -12.37
C ALA A 54 -3.56 10.21 -12.74
N LEU A 55 -3.91 9.12 -13.42
CA LEU A 55 -5.30 8.79 -13.75
C LEU A 55 -6.11 8.49 -12.49
N LEU A 56 -5.57 7.74 -11.54
CA LEU A 56 -6.21 7.44 -10.26
C LEU A 56 -6.37 8.69 -9.39
N ILE A 57 -5.34 9.54 -9.33
CA ILE A 57 -5.44 10.85 -8.65
C ILE A 57 -6.54 11.71 -9.29
N THR A 58 -6.64 11.71 -10.63
CA THR A 58 -7.73 12.39 -11.34
C THR A 58 -9.11 11.85 -10.96
N TYR A 59 -9.23 10.54 -10.72
CA TYR A 59 -10.48 9.94 -10.23
C TYR A 59 -10.89 10.52 -8.87
N GLN A 60 -9.96 10.64 -7.94
CA GLN A 60 -10.22 11.26 -6.64
C GLN A 60 -10.56 12.75 -6.80
N ASP A 61 -9.76 13.50 -7.55
CA ASP A 61 -9.85 14.95 -7.58
C ASP A 61 -11.05 15.46 -8.37
N ARG A 62 -11.31 14.86 -9.54
CA ARG A 62 -12.37 15.32 -10.46
C ARG A 62 -13.68 14.59 -10.28
N HIS A 63 -13.64 13.31 -9.90
CA HIS A 63 -14.84 12.49 -9.74
C HIS A 63 -15.20 12.21 -8.27
N LYS A 64 -14.41 12.74 -7.32
CA LYS A 64 -14.65 12.60 -5.87
C LYS A 64 -14.70 11.14 -5.39
N LEU A 65 -14.01 10.25 -6.09
CA LEU A 65 -13.94 8.84 -5.74
C LEU A 65 -12.92 8.66 -4.61
N ARG A 66 -13.41 8.31 -3.43
CA ARG A 66 -12.60 8.24 -2.21
C ARG A 66 -12.61 6.88 -1.52
N THR A 67 -13.15 5.85 -2.15
CA THR A 67 -13.17 4.50 -1.57
C THR A 67 -12.59 3.49 -2.56
N PRO A 68 -12.00 2.38 -2.09
CA PRO A 68 -11.58 1.28 -2.95
C PRO A 68 -12.68 0.83 -3.91
N ARG A 69 -13.92 0.70 -3.42
CA ARG A 69 -15.08 0.34 -4.23
C ARG A 69 -15.29 1.32 -5.39
N ALA A 70 -15.42 2.61 -5.10
CA ALA A 70 -15.77 3.59 -6.13
C ALA A 70 -14.67 3.71 -7.20
N ILE A 71 -13.41 3.63 -6.79
CA ILE A 71 -12.26 3.68 -7.71
C ILE A 71 -12.25 2.45 -8.61
N ILE A 72 -12.40 1.24 -8.05
CA ILE A 72 -12.32 0.00 -8.82
C ILE A 72 -13.53 -0.21 -9.70
N GLU A 73 -14.74 0.18 -9.26
CA GLU A 73 -15.94 0.12 -10.12
C GLU A 73 -15.82 1.05 -11.34
N ARG A 74 -15.13 2.18 -11.21
CA ARG A 74 -14.80 3.05 -12.35
C ARG A 74 -13.69 2.47 -13.22
N TRP A 75 -12.68 1.85 -12.60
CA TRP A 75 -11.53 1.28 -13.30
C TRP A 75 -11.90 0.04 -14.13
N ALA A 76 -12.65 -0.88 -13.53
CA ALA A 76 -12.99 -2.20 -14.09
C ALA A 76 -14.46 -2.55 -13.78
N PRO A 77 -15.43 -1.95 -14.51
CA PRO A 77 -16.86 -2.20 -14.30
C PRO A 77 -17.24 -3.68 -14.57
N LYS A 78 -18.34 -4.12 -13.94
CA LYS A 78 -18.78 -5.53 -13.78
C LYS A 78 -19.08 -6.33 -15.04
N VAL A 79 -18.95 -5.78 -16.24
CA VAL A 79 -19.37 -6.47 -17.47
C VAL A 79 -18.60 -7.78 -17.68
N GLU A 80 -17.36 -7.88 -17.17
CA GLU A 80 -16.51 -9.08 -17.33
C GLU A 80 -15.70 -9.49 -16.08
N ASN A 81 -15.82 -8.79 -14.94
CA ASN A 81 -14.96 -8.99 -13.77
C ASN A 81 -15.75 -9.33 -12.50
N ASP A 82 -15.18 -10.19 -11.64
CA ASP A 82 -15.57 -10.24 -10.22
C ASP A 82 -15.01 -9.00 -9.50
N THR A 83 -15.68 -7.87 -9.72
CA THR A 83 -15.33 -6.59 -9.12
C THR A 83 -15.33 -6.68 -7.59
N GLY A 84 -16.12 -7.59 -6.99
CA GLY A 84 -16.14 -7.82 -5.54
C GLY A 84 -14.80 -8.37 -5.03
N ALA A 85 -14.28 -9.42 -5.67
CA ALA A 85 -12.97 -9.97 -5.34
C ALA A 85 -11.85 -8.94 -5.53
N TYR A 86 -11.92 -8.14 -6.59
CA TYR A 86 -10.92 -7.11 -6.87
C TYR A 86 -10.90 -6.01 -5.80
N ILE A 87 -12.08 -5.48 -5.43
CA ILE A 87 -12.22 -4.52 -4.34
C ILE A 87 -11.64 -5.08 -3.04
N ALA A 88 -11.95 -6.34 -2.71
CA ALA A 88 -11.45 -6.96 -1.48
C ALA A 88 -9.92 -7.10 -1.47
N VAL A 89 -9.30 -7.46 -2.61
CA VAL A 89 -7.83 -7.51 -2.74
C VAL A 89 -7.21 -6.13 -2.53
N VAL A 90 -7.77 -5.11 -3.19
CA VAL A 90 -7.26 -3.73 -3.09
C VAL A 90 -7.40 -3.19 -1.68
N ALA A 91 -8.59 -3.32 -1.07
CA ALA A 91 -8.86 -2.85 0.29
C ALA A 91 -7.90 -3.50 1.30
N ARG A 92 -7.69 -4.82 1.21
CA ARG A 92 -6.71 -5.53 2.06
C ARG A 92 -5.27 -5.06 1.86
N ARG A 93 -4.85 -4.78 0.63
CA ARG A 93 -3.49 -4.29 0.35
C ARG A 93 -3.24 -2.88 0.89
N ILE A 94 -4.26 -2.04 0.90
CA ILE A 94 -4.20 -0.68 1.49
C ILE A 94 -4.31 -0.75 3.02
N GLY A 95 -5.00 -1.75 3.57
CA GLY A 95 -5.23 -1.90 5.00
C GLY A 95 -6.50 -1.21 5.50
N VAL A 96 -7.50 -1.09 4.63
CA VAL A 96 -8.79 -0.41 4.90
C VAL A 96 -9.97 -1.28 4.48
N GLY A 97 -11.18 -0.90 4.88
CA GLY A 97 -12.43 -1.45 4.38
C GLY A 97 -12.74 -1.04 2.93
N PRO A 98 -13.56 -1.82 2.19
CA PRO A 98 -13.98 -1.50 0.82
C PRO A 98 -14.59 -0.10 0.60
N ASP A 99 -15.23 0.41 1.65
CA ASP A 99 -15.99 1.66 1.66
C ASP A 99 -15.36 2.73 2.56
N ASP A 100 -14.19 2.43 3.14
CA ASP A 100 -13.44 3.40 3.94
C ASP A 100 -12.81 4.47 3.05
N ALA A 101 -12.72 5.68 3.58
CA ALA A 101 -12.11 6.80 2.89
C ALA A 101 -10.60 6.59 2.75
N ILE A 102 -10.10 6.68 1.53
CA ILE A 102 -8.68 6.70 1.19
C ILE A 102 -8.30 8.03 0.55
N ASP A 103 -7.03 8.36 0.63
CA ASP A 103 -6.43 9.53 0.02
C ASP A 103 -5.25 9.14 -0.88
N LEU A 104 -5.44 9.26 -2.19
CA LEU A 104 -4.50 8.94 -3.24
C LEU A 104 -3.36 9.94 -3.39
N HIS A 105 -3.39 11.07 -2.66
CA HIS A 105 -2.22 11.94 -2.53
C HIS A 105 -1.24 11.43 -1.46
N ARG A 106 -1.58 10.35 -0.76
CA ARG A 106 -0.68 9.66 0.17
C ARG A 106 -0.07 8.42 -0.47
N HIS A 107 1.25 8.31 -0.34
CA HIS A 107 2.00 7.22 -0.94
C HIS A 107 1.59 5.83 -0.41
N ASP A 108 1.30 5.73 0.88
CA ASP A 108 0.88 4.49 1.54
C ASP A 108 -0.50 3.99 1.09
N HIS A 109 -1.34 4.84 0.51
CA HIS A 109 -2.60 4.42 -0.12
C HIS A 109 -2.45 4.18 -1.63
N LEU A 110 -1.76 5.08 -2.33
CA LEU A 110 -1.65 5.03 -3.79
C LEU A 110 -0.80 3.85 -4.27
N ARG A 111 0.33 3.59 -3.61
CA ARG A 111 1.25 2.50 -4.00
C ARG A 111 0.58 1.12 -4.01
N PRO A 112 -0.04 0.63 -2.92
CA PRO A 112 -0.69 -0.68 -2.92
C PRO A 112 -1.82 -0.79 -3.95
N LEU A 113 -2.56 0.30 -4.22
CA LEU A 113 -3.57 0.36 -5.26
C LEU A 113 -2.96 0.19 -6.67
N VAL A 114 -1.92 0.97 -6.98
CA VAL A 114 -1.20 0.89 -8.26
C VAL A 114 -0.64 -0.52 -8.49
N GLU A 115 0.03 -1.08 -7.49
CA GLU A 115 0.58 -2.44 -7.56
C GLU A 115 -0.52 -3.50 -7.75
N ALA A 116 -1.68 -3.34 -7.09
CA ALA A 116 -2.82 -4.24 -7.27
C ALA A 116 -3.39 -4.18 -8.69
N ILE A 117 -3.48 -2.99 -9.29
CA ILE A 117 -3.92 -2.81 -10.68
C ILE A 117 -2.94 -3.47 -11.65
N ILE A 118 -1.66 -3.19 -11.51
CA ILE A 118 -0.63 -3.78 -12.38
C ILE A 118 -0.65 -5.31 -12.30
N HIS A 119 -0.75 -5.85 -11.09
CA HIS A 119 -0.81 -7.29 -10.87
C HIS A 119 -2.05 -7.92 -11.53
N HIS A 120 -3.20 -7.24 -11.52
CA HIS A 120 -4.42 -7.71 -12.18
C HIS A 120 -4.31 -7.63 -13.71
N GLU A 121 -3.91 -6.48 -14.23
CA GLU A 121 -3.87 -6.16 -15.68
C GLU A 121 -2.79 -6.91 -16.46
N CYS A 122 -1.69 -7.28 -15.79
CA CYS A 122 -0.50 -7.85 -16.41
C CYS A 122 -0.17 -9.25 -15.85
N ALA A 123 -1.19 -10.07 -15.60
CA ALA A 123 -1.03 -11.49 -15.26
C ALA A 123 -0.06 -11.75 -14.08
N GLY A 124 -0.14 -10.95 -13.02
CA GLY A 124 0.69 -11.09 -11.83
C GLY A 124 2.02 -10.33 -11.87
N LEU A 125 2.22 -9.43 -12.83
CA LEU A 125 3.42 -8.64 -12.95
C LEU A 125 3.71 -7.83 -11.67
N THR A 126 4.97 -7.84 -11.25
CA THR A 126 5.50 -7.02 -10.16
C THR A 126 6.73 -6.24 -10.63
N TYR A 127 6.88 -5.00 -10.17
CA TYR A 127 8.06 -4.18 -10.41
C TYR A 127 8.91 -4.06 -9.14
N PRO A 128 10.23 -3.81 -9.28
CA PRO A 128 11.05 -3.39 -8.13
C PRO A 128 10.48 -2.15 -7.47
N ALA A 129 10.54 -2.08 -6.13
CA ALA A 129 10.01 -0.95 -5.35
C ALA A 129 10.51 0.41 -5.87
N ALA A 130 11.80 0.52 -6.21
CA ALA A 130 12.39 1.74 -6.72
C ALA A 130 11.74 2.27 -8.02
N VAL A 131 11.24 1.38 -8.89
CA VAL A 131 10.54 1.77 -10.13
C VAL A 131 9.17 2.37 -9.79
N ILE A 132 8.44 1.74 -8.87
CA ILE A 132 7.14 2.22 -8.39
C ILE A 132 7.32 3.56 -7.67
N ASP A 133 8.23 3.63 -6.69
CA ASP A 133 8.47 4.84 -5.90
C ASP A 133 8.92 6.01 -6.78
N ARG A 134 9.75 5.75 -7.81
CA ARG A 134 10.13 6.77 -8.80
C ARG A 134 8.94 7.24 -9.61
N ALA A 135 8.09 6.34 -10.10
CA ALA A 135 6.89 6.68 -10.85
C ALA A 135 5.90 7.52 -10.04
N LEU A 136 5.68 7.15 -8.78
CA LEU A 136 4.80 7.87 -7.85
C LEU A 136 5.36 9.24 -7.50
N THR A 137 6.69 9.35 -7.31
CA THR A 137 7.37 10.65 -7.17
C THR A 137 7.14 11.55 -8.39
N LEU A 138 7.25 11.01 -9.61
CA LEU A 138 6.97 11.75 -10.85
C LEU A 138 5.50 12.14 -11.01
N ALA A 139 4.58 11.47 -10.30
CA ALA A 139 3.17 11.81 -10.22
C ALA A 139 2.85 12.81 -9.08
N GLY A 140 3.86 13.25 -8.32
CA GLY A 140 3.71 14.21 -7.22
C GLY A 140 3.43 13.56 -5.86
N VAL A 141 3.50 12.23 -5.75
CA VAL A 141 3.27 11.47 -4.52
C VAL A 141 4.55 10.75 -4.13
N PRO A 142 5.58 11.44 -3.60
CA PRO A 142 6.83 10.79 -3.20
C PRO A 142 6.61 9.86 -1.99
N PRO A 143 7.47 8.84 -1.80
CA PRO A 143 7.46 8.05 -0.58
C PRO A 143 7.64 8.97 0.64
N ALA A 144 6.92 8.66 1.73
CA ALA A 144 7.12 9.36 2.97
C ALA A 144 8.59 9.24 3.40
N PRO A 145 9.22 10.33 3.88
CA PRO A 145 10.58 10.23 4.38
C PRO A 145 10.64 9.18 5.49
N PRO A 146 11.75 8.42 5.60
CA PRO A 146 11.92 7.47 6.68
C PRO A 146 11.71 8.19 8.02
N VAL A 147 10.74 7.71 8.81
CA VAL A 147 10.50 8.28 10.15
C VAL A 147 11.76 8.04 10.96
N THR A 148 12.42 9.13 11.35
CA THR A 148 13.64 9.05 12.16
C THR A 148 13.28 8.65 13.59
N LEU A 149 14.21 8.01 14.30
CA LEU A 149 14.05 7.72 15.73
C LEU A 149 13.75 8.98 16.55
N ARG A 150 14.21 10.15 16.08
CA ARG A 150 13.92 11.45 16.69
C ARG A 150 12.46 11.86 16.54
N GLU A 151 11.86 11.63 15.38
CA GLU A 151 10.44 11.93 15.14
C GLU A 151 9.53 10.98 15.93
N VAL A 152 9.90 9.70 16.05
CA VAL A 152 9.19 8.75 16.92
C VAL A 152 9.28 9.21 18.38
N ALA A 153 10.47 9.60 18.84
CA ALA A 153 10.68 10.09 20.21
C ALA A 153 9.91 11.40 20.49
N ALA A 154 9.83 12.30 19.52
CA ALA A 154 9.07 13.55 19.61
C ALA A 154 7.54 13.30 19.64
N ALA A 155 7.05 12.34 18.86
CA ALA A 155 5.64 11.95 18.84
C ALA A 155 5.19 11.24 20.13
N THR A 156 6.10 10.57 20.84
CA THR A 156 5.79 9.87 22.11
C THR A 156 5.68 10.74 23.35
N GLY A 157 5.87 12.07 23.25
CA GLY A 157 5.49 13.00 24.32
C GLY A 157 6.08 12.70 25.71
N THR A 158 7.31 12.19 25.80
CA THR A 158 8.01 11.95 27.08
C THR A 158 8.60 13.25 27.64
N GLY A 159 7.72 14.18 28.01
CA GLY A 159 8.04 15.22 28.96
C GLY A 159 8.13 14.59 30.36
N ARG A 160 9.33 14.65 30.96
CA ARG A 160 9.67 14.29 32.35
C ARG A 160 9.63 12.80 32.72
N GLY A 161 10.79 12.17 32.59
CA GLY A 161 11.26 11.14 33.51
C GLY A 161 10.88 9.69 33.20
N ALA A 162 11.59 9.07 32.25
CA ALA A 162 11.85 7.62 32.30
C ALA A 162 13.00 7.25 31.34
N VAL A 163 14.17 7.02 31.96
CA VAL A 163 15.23 6.06 31.62
C VAL A 163 15.80 6.08 30.18
N LEU A 164 17.09 6.48 30.11
CA LEU A 164 18.02 6.15 29.03
C LEU A 164 17.99 4.65 28.71
N VAL A 165 17.28 4.27 27.66
CA VAL A 165 17.50 2.98 26.99
C VAL A 165 18.27 3.28 25.71
N GLY A 166 19.60 3.33 25.83
CA GLY A 166 20.48 3.22 24.67
C GLY A 166 20.25 1.87 23.97
N ALA A 167 20.67 1.75 22.71
CA ALA A 167 20.45 0.57 21.86
C ALA A 167 20.80 -0.79 22.50
N ALA A 168 21.65 -0.81 23.54
CA ALA A 168 21.92 -1.99 24.34
C ALA A 168 20.69 -2.54 25.10
N GLY A 169 19.79 -1.69 25.62
CA GLY A 169 18.69 -2.15 26.47
C GLY A 169 17.49 -2.74 25.71
N ILE A 170 17.29 -2.37 24.44
CA ILE A 170 16.27 -3.00 23.59
C ILE A 170 16.66 -4.45 23.27
N ALA A 171 17.95 -4.70 23.04
CA ALA A 171 18.47 -6.04 22.82
C ALA A 171 18.32 -6.92 24.08
N THR A 172 18.59 -6.37 25.28
CA THR A 172 18.40 -7.10 26.54
C THR A 172 16.93 -7.38 26.84
N ALA A 173 16.03 -6.42 26.58
CA ALA A 173 14.59 -6.60 26.78
C ALA A 173 14.02 -7.68 25.85
N MET A 174 14.44 -7.72 24.58
CA MET A 174 14.04 -8.77 23.65
C MET A 174 14.63 -10.15 24.01
N ALA A 175 15.89 -10.19 24.45
CA ALA A 175 16.52 -11.44 24.89
C ALA A 175 15.84 -12.03 26.14
N GLN A 176 15.38 -11.18 27.06
CA GLN A 176 14.66 -11.60 28.27
C GLN A 176 13.20 -11.98 28.02
N ALA A 177 12.56 -11.48 26.94
CA ALA A 177 11.19 -11.82 26.57
C ALA A 177 11.09 -13.07 25.68
N ALA A 178 12.19 -13.53 25.08
CA ALA A 178 12.23 -14.70 24.20
C ALA A 178 11.61 -15.98 24.80
N PRO A 179 11.91 -16.41 26.05
CA PRO A 179 11.31 -17.63 26.59
C PRO A 179 9.79 -17.49 26.83
N ALA A 180 9.29 -16.29 27.12
CA ALA A 180 7.86 -16.04 27.30
C ALA A 180 7.09 -16.09 25.96
N ILE A 181 7.71 -15.60 24.88
CA ILE A 181 7.14 -15.64 23.53
C ILE A 181 7.12 -17.08 22.99
N GLN A 182 8.18 -17.86 23.25
CA GLN A 182 8.24 -19.27 22.87
C GLN A 182 7.22 -20.12 23.64
N ALA A 183 6.96 -19.81 24.92
CA ALA A 183 5.94 -20.47 25.71
C ALA A 183 4.51 -20.23 25.20
N LEU A 184 4.24 -19.11 24.51
CA LEU A 184 2.93 -18.84 23.88
C LEU A 184 2.71 -19.66 22.60
N GLY A 185 3.79 -20.02 21.89
CA GLY A 185 3.73 -20.81 20.66
C GLY A 185 3.46 -22.29 20.85
N THR A 186 3.63 -22.81 22.07
CA THR A 186 3.36 -24.22 22.42
C THR A 186 1.97 -24.44 23.03
N LEU A 187 1.22 -23.37 23.29
CA LEU A 187 -0.13 -23.45 23.85
C LEU A 187 -1.17 -23.65 22.75
N ALA A 188 -2.24 -24.38 23.07
CA ALA A 188 -3.40 -24.45 22.20
C ALA A 188 -3.95 -23.02 21.96
N PRO A 189 -4.43 -22.68 20.75
CA PRO A 189 -4.79 -21.30 20.37
C PRO A 189 -5.75 -20.60 21.34
N ALA A 190 -6.71 -21.34 21.93
CA ALA A 190 -7.65 -20.80 22.90
C ALA A 190 -6.97 -20.34 24.21
N VAL A 191 -5.92 -21.03 24.64
CA VAL A 191 -5.17 -20.71 25.86
C VAL A 191 -4.26 -19.50 25.64
N ALA A 192 -3.62 -19.41 24.46
CA ALA A 192 -2.83 -18.23 24.09
C ALA A 192 -3.68 -16.95 24.06
N ILE A 193 -4.89 -17.03 23.50
CA ILE A 193 -5.85 -15.92 23.49
C ILE A 193 -6.26 -15.52 24.91
N ALA A 194 -6.57 -16.49 25.78
CA ALA A 194 -6.95 -16.21 27.17
C ALA A 194 -5.84 -15.49 27.96
N VAL A 195 -4.57 -15.89 27.76
CA VAL A 195 -3.41 -15.25 28.41
C VAL A 195 -3.22 -13.81 27.93
N ILE A 196 -3.35 -13.57 26.62
CA ILE A 196 -3.24 -12.22 26.03
C ILE A 196 -4.37 -11.32 26.56
N VAL A 197 -5.60 -11.82 26.61
CA VAL A 197 -6.75 -11.07 27.14
C VAL A 197 -6.54 -10.74 28.61
N ALA A 198 -6.09 -11.69 29.43
CA ALA A 198 -5.79 -11.44 30.85
C ALA A 198 -4.69 -10.39 31.05
N ALA A 199 -3.64 -10.40 30.22
CA ALA A 199 -2.57 -9.42 30.27
C ALA A 199 -3.06 -8.01 29.89
N VAL A 200 -3.90 -7.89 28.86
CA VAL A 200 -4.50 -6.62 28.43
C VAL A 200 -5.46 -6.08 29.47
N VAL A 201 -6.31 -6.94 30.06
CA VAL A 201 -7.24 -6.56 31.14
C VAL A 201 -6.48 -6.13 32.39
N GLY A 202 -5.42 -6.85 32.77
CA GLY A 202 -4.56 -6.47 33.89
C GLY A 202 -3.87 -5.12 33.67
N MET A 203 -3.38 -4.86 32.45
CA MET A 203 -2.76 -3.57 32.08
C MET A 203 -3.78 -2.42 32.11
N LEU A 204 -5.00 -2.65 31.61
CA LEU A 204 -6.09 -1.68 31.66
C LEU A 204 -6.53 -1.40 33.10
N ALA A 205 -6.74 -2.44 33.91
CA ALA A 205 -7.11 -2.30 35.32
C ALA A 205 -6.04 -1.58 36.14
N TRP A 206 -4.76 -1.82 35.84
CA TRP A 206 -3.64 -1.12 36.46
C TRP A 206 -3.60 0.36 36.06
N ARG A 207 -3.86 0.69 34.79
CA ARG A 207 -3.95 2.10 34.34
C ARG A 207 -5.10 2.85 34.98
N LEU A 208 -6.23 2.21 35.21
CA LEU A 208 -7.41 2.80 35.83
C LEU A 208 -7.25 3.06 37.34
N ARG A 209 -6.21 2.49 37.98
CA ARG A 209 -5.95 2.62 39.43
C ARG A 209 -4.87 3.65 39.78
N ARG A 210 -4.27 4.34 38.80
CA ARG A 210 -3.27 5.38 39.08
C ARG A 210 -3.96 6.75 39.25
N PRO A 211 -3.82 7.42 40.42
CA PRO A 211 -4.24 8.82 40.54
C PRO A 211 -3.34 9.72 39.67
N ALA A 212 -3.94 10.81 39.18
CA ALA A 212 -3.32 11.80 38.30
C ALA A 212 -2.12 12.52 38.93
#